data_AF-A0A9E1PSP2-F1
#
_entry.id   AF-A0A9E1PSP2-F1
#
_cell.length_a   1.000
_cell.length_b   1.000
_cell.length_c   1.000
_cell.angle_alpha   90.00
_cell.angle_beta   90.00
_cell.angle_gamma   90.00
#
_symmetry.space_group_name_H-M   'P 1'
#
loop_
_entity.id
_entity.type
_entity.pdbx_description
1 polymer ?
#
loop_
_entity_poly.entity_id
_entity_poly.type
_entity_poly.pdbx_seq_one_letter_code
_entity_poly.pdbx_strand_id
1 'polypeptide(L)'
;MSALTPPQERQAAWRLAQLLILGAFFLLAISFQSQQPTTIDGASLNPVTSGASTSTSSVEETPRARSFTLVASGELLVHEYVADVARSTDGTQWDFSPMFSRVAPVLQAADLALCHLETPLSANNNDLSYYPGFSVPFELAQAIGQAGYDGCSAASNHSLDAGTAGAASTLSHLENAGIGAAGMATSPEQAGPVFYDANGVTVAHLSVTDLLNGATLPTDPAWLVASLDP
;
A
#
# COMPACT_ATOMS: atom_id res chain seq x y z
N MET A 1 25.84 -20.49 30.59
CA MET A 1 26.76 -19.33 30.52
C MET A 1 27.20 -19.19 29.08
N SER A 2 26.42 -18.48 28.26
CA SER A 2 26.75 -18.24 26.85
C SER A 2 27.50 -16.92 26.76
N ALA A 3 28.76 -16.98 26.31
CA ALA A 3 29.58 -15.81 26.09
C ALA A 3 29.01 -15.02 24.92
N LEU A 4 28.44 -13.83 25.21
CA LEU A 4 28.04 -12.87 24.19
C LEU A 4 29.32 -12.29 23.56
N THR A 5 29.43 -12.38 22.24
CA THR A 5 30.53 -11.80 21.48
C THR A 5 30.59 -10.27 21.68
N PRO A 6 31.79 -9.69 21.88
CA PRO A 6 31.93 -8.27 22.15
C PRO A 6 31.32 -7.38 21.04
N PRO A 7 30.76 -6.20 21.37
CA PRO A 7 30.09 -5.31 20.40
C PRO A 7 30.95 -4.92 19.19
N GLN A 8 32.27 -4.88 19.35
CA GLN A 8 33.21 -4.51 18.29
C GLN A 8 33.35 -5.59 17.22
N GLU A 9 33.28 -6.88 17.59
CA GLU A 9 33.34 -7.99 16.62
C GLU A 9 32.06 -8.08 15.79
N ARG A 10 30.91 -7.73 16.38
CA ARG A 10 29.63 -7.61 15.65
C ARG A 10 29.70 -6.49 14.62
N GLN A 11 30.23 -5.32 14.98
CA GLN A 11 30.37 -4.19 14.04
C GLN A 11 31.33 -4.50 12.88
N ALA A 12 32.42 -5.23 13.12
CA ALA A 12 33.35 -5.64 12.08
C ALA A 12 32.71 -6.64 11.09
N ALA A 13 31.97 -7.63 11.60
CA ALA A 13 31.23 -8.59 10.78
C ALA A 13 30.17 -7.92 9.89
N TRP A 14 29.44 -6.94 10.45
CA TRP A 14 28.44 -6.16 9.70
C TRP A 14 29.06 -5.33 8.57
N ARG A 15 30.22 -4.70 8.79
CA ARG A 15 30.91 -3.93 7.75
C ARG A 15 31.47 -4.81 6.62
N LEU A 16 31.99 -5.99 6.95
CA LEU A 16 32.45 -6.96 5.95
C LEU A 16 31.30 -7.51 5.09
N ALA A 17 30.14 -7.78 5.70
CA ALA A 17 28.94 -8.19 4.97
C ALA A 17 28.45 -7.09 4.00
N GLN A 18 28.45 -5.83 4.42
CA GLN A 18 28.09 -4.70 3.56
C GLN A 18 29.03 -4.54 2.35
N LEU A 19 30.34 -4.73 2.54
CA LEU A 19 31.32 -4.66 1.45
C LEU A 19 31.15 -5.80 0.45
N LEU A 20 30.81 -7.01 0.90
CA LEU A 20 30.54 -8.14 0.02
C LEU A 20 29.27 -7.94 -0.82
N ILE A 21 28.21 -7.37 -0.22
CA ILE A 21 26.96 -7.05 -0.93
C ILE A 21 27.23 -5.97 -2.00
N LEU A 22 27.93 -4.89 -1.65
CA LEU A 22 28.30 -3.84 -2.61
C LEU A 22 29.17 -4.35 -3.76
N GLY A 23 30.11 -5.26 -3.48
CA GLY A 23 30.94 -5.91 -4.51
C GLY A 23 30.13 -6.79 -5.47
N ALA A 24 29.13 -7.53 -4.96
CA ALA A 24 28.25 -8.36 -5.78
C ALA A 24 27.36 -7.53 -6.73
N PHE A 25 26.83 -6.39 -6.27
CA PHE A 25 26.08 -5.46 -7.12
C PHE A 25 26.94 -4.81 -8.21
N PHE A 26 28.19 -4.49 -7.91
CA PHE A 26 29.12 -3.91 -8.91
C PHE A 26 29.46 -4.91 -10.03
N LEU A 27 29.65 -6.20 -9.71
CA LEU A 27 29.91 -7.24 -10.72
C LEU A 27 28.68 -7.56 -11.59
N LEU A 28 27.47 -7.44 -11.04
CA LEU A 28 26.22 -7.61 -11.80
C LEU A 28 26.00 -6.45 -12.80
N ALA A 29 26.34 -5.23 -12.41
CA ALA A 29 26.23 -4.05 -13.27
C ALA A 29 27.16 -4.11 -14.50
N ILE A 30 28.38 -4.64 -14.34
CA ILE A 30 29.34 -4.82 -15.45
C ILE A 30 28.82 -5.85 -16.48
N SER A 31 28.05 -6.84 -16.03
CA SER A 31 27.52 -7.90 -16.90
C SER A 31 26.35 -7.44 -17.79
N PHE A 32 25.65 -6.37 -17.41
CA PHE A 32 24.53 -5.80 -18.19
C PHE A 32 24.95 -4.77 -19.23
N GLN A 33 26.17 -4.24 -19.16
CA GLN A 33 26.62 -3.17 -20.07
C GLN A 33 27.13 -3.68 -21.44
N SER A 34 27.11 -5.00 -21.68
CA SER A 34 27.75 -5.62 -22.86
C SER A 34 26.80 -5.98 -24.01
N GLN A 35 25.54 -5.52 -24.00
CA GLN A 35 24.63 -5.75 -25.13
C GLN A 35 24.21 -4.43 -25.78
N GLN A 36 25.05 -3.91 -26.68
CA GLN A 36 24.59 -2.99 -27.73
C GLN A 36 24.03 -3.81 -28.89
N PRO A 37 22.82 -3.50 -29.40
CA PRO A 37 22.37 -4.04 -30.66
C PRO A 37 23.14 -3.36 -31.80
N THR A 38 23.84 -4.15 -32.62
CA THR A 38 24.43 -3.72 -33.88
C THR A 38 23.35 -3.28 -34.85
N THR A 39 23.38 -2.01 -35.25
CA THR A 39 22.68 -1.47 -36.43
C THR A 39 23.35 -1.97 -37.70
N ILE A 40 22.60 -2.60 -38.61
CA ILE A 40 23.03 -2.80 -40.00
C ILE A 40 22.32 -1.76 -40.86
N ASP A 41 23.15 -1.02 -41.59
CA ASP A 41 22.81 0.09 -42.45
C ASP A 41 22.59 -0.39 -43.90
N GLY A 42 21.67 0.28 -44.59
CA GLY A 42 21.70 0.57 -46.02
C GLY A 42 21.71 -0.55 -47.07
N ALA A 43 20.54 -0.84 -47.64
CA ALA A 43 20.43 -1.13 -49.08
C ALA A 43 19.17 -0.48 -49.67
N SER A 44 19.41 0.58 -50.45
CA SER A 44 18.43 1.30 -51.26
C SER A 44 18.14 0.52 -52.54
N LEU A 45 16.85 0.31 -52.86
CA LEU A 45 16.38 0.00 -54.21
C LEU A 45 15.09 0.77 -54.50
N ASN A 46 15.11 1.50 -55.61
CA ASN A 46 14.04 2.34 -56.15
C ASN A 46 12.88 1.51 -56.78
N PRO A 47 11.71 2.11 -57.01
CA PRO A 47 10.43 1.41 -56.99
C PRO A 47 10.06 0.80 -58.34
N VAL A 48 9.45 -0.39 -58.29
CA VAL A 48 8.72 -0.96 -59.43
C VAL A 48 7.23 -0.71 -59.21
N THR A 49 6.67 0.18 -60.02
CA THR A 49 5.25 0.45 -60.12
C THR A 49 4.56 -0.76 -60.73
N SER A 50 3.78 -1.50 -59.94
CA SER A 50 2.84 -2.50 -60.44
C SER A 50 1.49 -2.24 -59.79
N GLY A 51 0.52 -1.88 -60.62
CA GLY A 51 -0.86 -1.68 -60.21
C GLY A 51 -1.42 -2.98 -59.62
N ALA A 52 -1.77 -2.93 -58.34
CA ALA A 52 -2.53 -3.96 -57.67
C ALA A 52 -3.76 -3.30 -57.06
N SER A 53 -4.92 -3.83 -57.42
CA SER A 53 -6.24 -3.43 -56.94
C SER A 53 -6.24 -3.24 -55.42
N THR A 54 -6.67 -2.07 -54.97
CA THR A 54 -6.92 -1.77 -53.56
C THR A 54 -8.08 -2.62 -53.06
N SER A 55 -7.78 -3.84 -52.61
CA SER A 55 -8.61 -4.51 -51.62
C SER A 55 -8.33 -3.82 -50.29
N THR A 56 -9.29 -3.03 -49.83
CA THR A 56 -9.29 -2.44 -48.49
C THR A 56 -9.40 -3.56 -47.47
N SER A 57 -8.26 -4.19 -47.16
CA SER A 57 -8.15 -5.12 -46.04
C SER A 57 -8.24 -4.28 -44.78
N SER A 58 -9.42 -4.29 -44.17
CA SER A 58 -9.63 -3.77 -42.82
C SER A 58 -8.72 -4.56 -41.89
N VAL A 59 -7.56 -4.00 -41.55
CA VAL A 59 -6.75 -4.49 -40.45
C VAL A 59 -7.59 -4.29 -39.20
N GLU A 60 -8.16 -5.37 -38.69
CA GLU A 60 -8.80 -5.39 -37.39
C GLU A 60 -7.71 -5.09 -36.35
N GLU A 61 -7.69 -3.83 -35.89
CA GLU A 61 -6.73 -3.35 -34.89
C GLU A 61 -6.96 -4.19 -33.63
N THR A 62 -6.02 -5.08 -33.32
CA THR A 62 -6.11 -5.91 -32.12
C THR A 62 -6.22 -4.96 -30.93
N PRO A 63 -7.25 -5.09 -30.06
CA PRO A 63 -7.44 -4.14 -28.96
C PRO A 63 -6.16 -4.06 -28.14
N ARG A 64 -5.60 -2.86 -28.00
CA ARG A 64 -4.43 -2.65 -27.14
C ARG A 64 -4.78 -3.15 -25.74
N ALA A 65 -3.92 -4.01 -25.18
CA ALA A 65 -4.09 -4.47 -23.80
C ALA A 65 -4.13 -3.26 -22.87
N ARG A 66 -5.16 -3.18 -22.02
CA ARG A 66 -5.24 -2.16 -20.96
C ARG A 66 -4.22 -2.52 -19.89
N SER A 67 -3.50 -1.54 -19.37
CA SER A 67 -2.51 -1.71 -18.30
C SER A 67 -2.66 -0.58 -17.30
N PHE A 68 -2.39 -0.85 -16.03
CA PHE A 68 -2.32 0.13 -14.96
C PHE A 68 -1.18 -0.24 -13.99
N THR A 69 -0.79 0.72 -13.17
CA THR A 69 0.20 0.58 -12.10
C THR A 69 -0.50 0.52 -10.75
N LEU A 70 -0.13 -0.48 -9.95
CA LEU A 70 -0.60 -0.65 -8.58
C LEU A 70 0.58 -0.53 -7.63
N VAL A 71 0.44 0.28 -6.59
CA VAL A 71 1.32 0.25 -5.42
C VAL A 71 0.50 -0.25 -4.25
N ALA A 72 1.05 -1.20 -3.50
CA ALA A 72 0.46 -1.65 -2.25
C ALA A 72 1.53 -1.62 -1.15
N SER A 73 1.18 -1.06 0.01
CA SER A 73 2.03 -1.10 1.20
C SER A 73 1.52 -2.11 2.22
N GLY A 74 2.38 -2.47 3.16
CA GLY A 74 1.98 -3.23 4.35
C GLY A 74 1.25 -2.37 5.38
N GLU A 75 1.25 -2.88 6.61
CA GLU A 75 0.53 -2.34 7.76
C GLU A 75 0.94 -0.92 8.13
N LEU A 76 -0.06 -0.07 8.32
CA LEU A 76 0.00 1.17 9.04
C LEU A 76 -0.43 0.87 10.48
N LEU A 77 0.56 0.48 11.28
CA LEU A 77 0.43 0.09 12.67
C LEU A 77 1.14 1.13 13.55
N VAL A 78 0.37 1.97 14.24
CA VAL A 78 0.92 3.08 15.03
C VAL A 78 1.08 2.66 16.49
N HIS A 79 2.32 2.38 16.88
CA HIS A 79 2.75 2.26 18.27
C HIS A 79 3.01 3.63 18.93
N GLU A 80 3.16 3.64 20.24
CA GLU A 80 3.33 4.83 21.07
C GLU A 80 4.47 5.73 20.58
N TYR A 81 5.63 5.16 20.25
CA TYR A 81 6.78 5.93 19.78
C TYR A 81 6.57 6.53 18.38
N VAL A 82 5.77 5.89 17.54
CA VAL A 82 5.41 6.45 16.23
C VAL A 82 4.46 7.63 16.43
N ALA A 83 3.46 7.47 17.29
CA ALA A 83 2.56 8.57 17.65
C ALA A 83 3.30 9.74 18.32
N ASP A 84 4.28 9.47 19.19
CA ASP A 84 5.09 10.50 19.83
C ASP A 84 5.90 11.34 18.83
N VAL A 85 6.42 10.72 17.76
CA VAL A 85 7.13 11.45 16.70
C VAL A 85 6.19 12.34 15.89
N ALA A 86 4.93 11.91 15.71
CA ALA A 86 3.92 12.72 15.05
C ALA A 86 3.34 13.83 15.95
N ARG A 87 3.53 13.74 17.27
CA ARG A 87 2.88 14.63 18.24
C ARG A 87 3.46 16.04 18.19
N SER A 88 2.58 17.04 18.20
CA SER A 88 2.94 18.46 18.33
C SER A 88 3.63 18.76 19.66
N THR A 89 4.41 19.84 19.72
CA THR A 89 5.15 20.22 20.94
C THR A 89 4.25 20.51 22.15
N ASP A 90 3.05 21.07 21.92
CA ASP A 90 2.05 21.30 22.97
C ASP A 90 1.20 20.05 23.27
N GLY A 91 1.39 18.98 22.51
CA GLY A 91 0.74 17.70 22.69
C GLY A 91 -0.75 17.69 22.37
N THR A 92 -1.25 18.64 21.58
CA THR A 92 -2.68 18.74 21.25
C THR A 92 -3.04 18.13 19.89
N GLN A 93 -2.05 17.89 19.03
CA GLN A 93 -2.24 17.49 17.64
C GLN A 93 -1.20 16.45 17.21
N TRP A 94 -1.51 15.70 16.15
CA TRP A 94 -0.61 14.74 15.51
C TRP A 94 -0.48 15.03 14.02
N ASP A 95 0.75 15.02 13.51
CA ASP A 95 1.07 15.14 12.09
C ASP A 95 1.97 13.98 11.65
N PHE A 96 1.37 13.03 10.92
CA PHE A 96 2.08 11.88 10.35
C PHE A 96 2.63 12.17 8.94
N SER A 97 2.26 13.27 8.30
CA SER A 97 2.63 13.56 6.90
C SER A 97 4.14 13.56 6.63
N PRO A 98 5.02 14.04 7.54
CA PRO A 98 6.47 13.93 7.35
C PRO A 98 6.97 12.49 7.17
N MET A 99 6.30 11.50 7.78
CA MET A 99 6.69 10.08 7.69
C MET A 99 6.46 9.51 6.29
N PHE A 100 5.49 10.04 5.55
CA PHE A 100 5.18 9.61 4.19
C PHE A 100 5.98 10.35 3.11
N SER A 101 6.70 11.42 3.46
CA SER A 101 7.35 12.34 2.50
C SER A 101 8.23 11.66 1.43
N ARG A 102 8.90 10.55 1.77
CA ARG A 102 9.78 9.82 0.85
C ARG A 102 9.04 8.84 -0.06
N VAL A 103 7.87 8.36 0.36
CA VAL A 103 7.08 7.38 -0.41
C VAL A 103 5.96 8.05 -1.20
N ALA A 104 5.51 9.24 -0.80
CA ALA A 104 4.45 9.98 -1.46
C ALA A 104 4.66 10.13 -3.00
N PRO A 105 5.86 10.44 -3.53
CA PRO A 105 6.05 10.50 -4.98
C PRO A 105 5.82 9.17 -5.70
N VAL A 106 6.02 8.03 -5.03
CA VAL A 106 5.76 6.69 -5.60
C VAL A 106 4.28 6.37 -5.56
N LEU A 107 3.61 6.69 -4.44
CA LEU A 107 2.18 6.48 -4.26
C LEU A 107 1.38 7.32 -5.28
N GLN A 108 1.68 8.62 -5.36
CA GLN A 108 1.01 9.58 -6.25
C GLN A 108 1.27 9.34 -7.74
N ALA A 109 2.29 8.56 -8.10
CA ALA A 109 2.59 8.23 -9.49
C ALA A 109 1.87 6.96 -9.98
N ALA A 110 1.25 6.20 -9.07
CA ALA A 110 0.50 4.99 -9.40
C ALA A 110 -0.92 5.33 -9.88
N ASP A 111 -1.51 4.47 -10.71
CA ASP A 111 -2.94 4.55 -11.06
C ASP A 111 -3.85 4.10 -9.90
N LEU A 112 -3.30 3.33 -8.97
CA LEU A 112 -3.96 2.87 -7.75
C LEU A 112 -2.92 2.62 -6.65
N ALA A 113 -3.13 3.20 -5.47
CA ALA A 113 -2.28 3.05 -4.29
C ALA A 113 -3.11 2.54 -3.10
N LEU A 114 -2.76 1.37 -2.56
CA LEU A 114 -3.48 0.71 -1.47
C LEU A 114 -2.61 0.50 -0.23
N CYS A 115 -3.19 0.71 0.95
CA CYS A 115 -2.58 0.45 2.26
C CYS A 115 -3.28 -0.69 3.01
N HIS A 116 -2.70 -1.10 4.13
CA HIS A 116 -3.39 -1.84 5.18
C HIS A 116 -3.41 -0.99 6.45
N LEU A 117 -4.58 -0.62 6.94
CA LEU A 117 -4.73 0.07 8.22
C LEU A 117 -5.07 -0.97 9.30
N GLU A 118 -4.05 -1.36 10.06
CA GLU A 118 -4.14 -2.41 11.10
C GLU A 118 -4.89 -1.89 12.33
N THR A 119 -4.61 -0.65 12.77
CA THR A 119 -5.10 -0.10 14.03
C THR A 119 -6.33 0.80 13.88
N PRO A 120 -7.32 0.71 14.78
CA PRO A 120 -8.46 1.60 14.78
C PRO A 120 -8.05 3.03 15.16
N LEU A 121 -8.68 4.00 14.49
CA LEU A 121 -8.51 5.42 14.74
C LEU A 121 -9.48 5.89 15.81
N SER A 122 -8.97 6.60 16.81
CA SER A 122 -9.77 7.19 17.87
C SER A 122 -10.80 8.18 17.31
N ALA A 123 -11.90 8.41 18.03
CA ALA A 123 -12.89 9.38 17.57
C ALA A 123 -12.36 10.82 17.64
N ASN A 124 -11.54 11.13 18.65
CA ASN A 124 -11.15 12.51 19.00
C ASN A 124 -9.88 12.61 19.86
N ASN A 125 -9.03 11.58 19.87
CA ASN A 125 -7.78 11.51 20.64
C ASN A 125 -7.92 11.54 22.18
N ASN A 126 -9.13 11.39 22.76
CA ASN A 126 -9.31 11.37 24.22
C ASN A 126 -9.02 10.02 24.88
N ASP A 127 -9.01 8.94 24.11
CA ASP A 127 -8.90 7.56 24.56
C ASP A 127 -7.75 6.82 23.87
N LEU A 128 -6.67 7.55 23.56
CA LEU A 128 -5.52 6.97 22.87
C LEU A 128 -4.92 5.80 23.66
N SER A 129 -4.75 4.68 22.97
CA SER A 129 -4.12 3.48 23.50
C SER A 129 -3.29 2.80 22.41
N TYR A 130 -2.26 2.08 22.86
CA TYR A 130 -1.33 1.34 22.00
C TYR A 130 -1.26 -0.11 22.50
N TYR A 131 -0.27 -0.88 22.03
CA TYR A 131 -0.14 -2.30 22.38
C TYR A 131 -0.40 -2.60 23.88
N PRO A 132 -1.22 -3.62 24.21
CA PRO A 132 -1.78 -4.65 23.32
C PRO A 132 -3.15 -4.32 22.70
N GLY A 133 -3.74 -3.15 22.97
CA GLY A 133 -5.06 -2.76 22.49
C GLY A 133 -5.06 -1.34 21.95
N PHE A 134 -5.30 -1.17 20.65
CA PHE A 134 -5.08 0.08 19.95
C PHE A 134 -6.32 0.98 19.88
N SER A 135 -6.07 2.29 19.97
CA SER A 135 -6.95 3.39 19.58
C SER A 135 -6.00 4.55 19.26
N VAL A 136 -5.65 4.73 17.99
CA VAL A 136 -4.52 5.58 17.59
C VAL A 136 -5.00 6.96 17.09
N PRO A 137 -4.12 7.97 16.98
CA PRO A 137 -4.56 9.31 16.60
C PRO A 137 -5.23 9.35 15.22
N PHE A 138 -6.37 10.02 15.12
CA PHE A 138 -7.20 9.98 13.90
C PHE A 138 -6.59 10.74 12.73
N GLU A 139 -5.67 11.67 12.99
CA GLU A 139 -4.95 12.44 11.98
C GLU A 139 -4.15 11.56 11.02
N LEU A 140 -3.89 10.30 11.39
CA LEU A 140 -3.32 9.31 10.48
C LEU A 140 -4.12 9.17 9.17
N ALA A 141 -5.47 9.20 9.23
CA ALA A 141 -6.30 9.13 8.03
C ALA A 141 -6.01 10.27 7.05
N GLN A 142 -5.87 11.50 7.57
CA GLN A 142 -5.54 12.66 6.74
C GLN A 142 -4.14 12.52 6.11
N ALA A 143 -3.16 12.03 6.88
CA ALA A 143 -1.82 11.79 6.36
C ALA A 143 -1.79 10.70 5.27
N ILE A 144 -2.59 9.64 5.41
CA ILE A 144 -2.77 8.60 4.38
C ILE A 144 -3.30 9.22 3.08
N GLY A 145 -4.36 10.02 3.15
CA GLY A 145 -4.90 10.74 1.99
C GLY A 145 -3.89 11.68 1.34
N GLN A 146 -3.17 12.47 2.14
CA GLN A 146 -2.14 13.39 1.64
C GLN A 146 -0.95 12.67 1.01
N ALA A 147 -0.62 11.47 1.49
CA ALA A 147 0.46 10.65 0.93
C ALA A 147 0.14 10.14 -0.48
N GLY A 148 -1.14 10.08 -0.86
CA GLY A 148 -1.60 9.63 -2.18
C GLY A 148 -2.08 8.18 -2.21
N TYR A 149 -2.51 7.62 -1.08
CA TYR A 149 -3.29 6.37 -1.11
C TYR A 149 -4.72 6.64 -1.57
N ASP A 150 -5.30 5.70 -2.30
CA ASP A 150 -6.72 5.72 -2.70
C ASP A 150 -7.60 4.95 -1.70
N GLY A 151 -7.02 3.97 -1.02
CA GLY A 151 -7.76 3.07 -0.14
C GLY A 151 -6.90 2.26 0.79
N CYS A 152 -7.46 1.85 1.93
CA CYS A 152 -6.86 0.84 2.79
C CYS A 152 -7.76 -0.41 2.91
N SER A 153 -7.12 -1.56 3.11
CA SER A 153 -7.74 -2.69 3.78
C SER A 153 -7.81 -2.40 5.28
N ALA A 154 -8.92 -2.77 5.93
CA ALA A 154 -9.19 -2.45 7.33
C ALA A 154 -9.63 -3.66 8.17
N ALA A 155 -9.99 -4.79 7.55
CA ALA A 155 -10.17 -6.04 8.29
C ALA A 155 -8.81 -6.60 8.71
N SER A 156 -8.59 -6.69 10.01
CA SER A 156 -7.35 -7.09 10.68
C SER A 156 -7.72 -7.74 12.03
N ASN A 157 -6.76 -8.42 12.67
CA ASN A 157 -6.93 -8.84 14.06
C ASN A 157 -7.18 -7.69 15.04
N HIS A 158 -6.78 -6.46 14.71
CA HIS A 158 -6.97 -5.29 15.57
C HIS A 158 -8.24 -4.45 15.27
N SER A 159 -9.07 -4.85 14.29
CA SER A 159 -10.23 -4.06 13.86
C SER A 159 -11.22 -3.69 14.97
N LEU A 160 -11.29 -4.49 16.05
CA LEU A 160 -12.21 -4.28 17.18
C LEU A 160 -11.54 -3.95 18.52
N ASP A 161 -10.26 -3.57 18.52
CA ASP A 161 -9.57 -3.18 19.76
C ASP A 161 -10.27 -2.02 20.49
N ALA A 162 -10.76 -1.04 19.74
CA ALA A 162 -11.57 0.08 20.22
C ALA A 162 -13.09 -0.18 20.11
N GLY A 163 -13.48 -1.44 19.94
CA GLY A 163 -14.86 -1.88 19.81
C GLY A 163 -15.58 -1.35 18.56
N THR A 164 -16.90 -1.49 18.56
CA THR A 164 -17.75 -1.07 17.43
C THR A 164 -17.72 0.44 17.18
N ALA A 165 -17.53 1.24 18.23
CA ALA A 165 -17.38 2.69 18.13
C ALA A 165 -16.07 3.07 17.45
N GLY A 166 -14.96 2.42 17.80
CA GLY A 166 -13.66 2.60 17.14
C GLY A 166 -13.65 2.18 15.68
N ALA A 167 -14.34 1.09 15.35
CA ALA A 167 -14.57 0.67 13.97
C ALA A 167 -15.32 1.77 13.18
N ALA A 168 -16.41 2.31 13.74
CA ALA A 168 -17.19 3.36 13.10
C ALA A 168 -16.41 4.68 12.95
N SER A 169 -15.65 5.10 13.95
CA SER A 169 -14.80 6.30 13.84
C SER A 169 -13.70 6.12 12.81
N THR A 170 -13.08 4.94 12.73
CA THR A 170 -12.07 4.61 11.71
C THR A 170 -12.63 4.79 10.31
N LEU A 171 -13.79 4.18 10.03
CA LEU A 171 -14.46 4.29 8.73
C LEU A 171 -14.80 5.74 8.39
N SER A 172 -15.32 6.50 9.37
CA SER A 172 -15.66 7.91 9.17
C SER A 172 -14.44 8.78 8.88
N HIS A 173 -13.32 8.58 9.58
CA HIS A 173 -12.09 9.33 9.34
C HIS A 173 -11.46 9.02 7.99
N LEU A 174 -11.48 7.75 7.56
CA LEU A 174 -11.04 7.35 6.23
C LEU A 174 -11.92 7.98 5.14
N GLU A 175 -13.25 7.92 5.28
CA GLU A 175 -14.19 8.55 4.35
C GLU A 175 -13.95 10.06 4.23
N ASN A 176 -13.78 10.76 5.37
CA ASN A 176 -13.48 12.19 5.40
C ASN A 176 -12.13 12.54 4.76
N ALA A 177 -11.17 11.60 4.75
CA ALA A 177 -9.88 11.73 4.09
C ALA A 177 -9.92 11.32 2.60
N GLY A 178 -11.07 10.88 2.08
CA GLY A 178 -11.21 10.39 0.71
C GLY A 178 -10.63 9.00 0.47
N ILE A 179 -10.46 8.20 1.53
CA ILE A 179 -9.85 6.88 1.48
C ILE A 179 -10.92 5.79 1.51
N GLY A 180 -10.92 4.92 0.51
CA GLY A 180 -11.78 3.72 0.52
C GLY A 180 -11.36 2.74 1.61
N ALA A 181 -12.31 2.17 2.36
CA ALA A 181 -12.05 1.22 3.44
C ALA A 181 -12.64 -0.16 3.13
N ALA A 182 -11.79 -1.11 2.71
CA ALA A 182 -12.23 -2.47 2.43
C ALA A 182 -12.27 -3.31 3.72
N GLY A 183 -13.27 -4.18 3.85
CA GLY A 183 -13.33 -5.22 4.90
C GLY A 183 -14.01 -4.81 6.21
N MET A 184 -14.47 -3.57 6.33
CA MET A 184 -15.31 -3.13 7.45
C MET A 184 -16.48 -2.31 6.93
N ALA A 185 -17.64 -2.38 7.60
CA ALA A 185 -18.82 -1.61 7.23
C ALA A 185 -19.68 -1.25 8.44
N THR A 186 -20.36 -0.11 8.40
CA THR A 186 -21.34 0.26 9.44
C THR A 186 -22.75 -0.21 9.14
N SER A 187 -23.03 -0.59 7.88
CA SER A 187 -24.32 -1.14 7.45
C SER A 187 -24.14 -2.30 6.45
N PRO A 188 -25.15 -3.17 6.28
CA PRO A 188 -25.11 -4.24 5.29
C PRO A 188 -24.91 -3.75 3.85
N GLU A 189 -25.43 -2.56 3.52
CA GLU A 189 -25.35 -1.97 2.18
C GLU A 189 -23.95 -1.46 1.85
N GLN A 190 -23.18 -1.10 2.87
CA GLN A 190 -21.76 -0.71 2.75
C GLN A 190 -20.83 -1.92 2.76
N ALA A 191 -21.32 -3.11 3.06
CA ALA A 191 -20.52 -4.33 3.10
C ALA A 191 -20.13 -4.79 1.70
N GLY A 192 -18.93 -5.35 1.57
CA GLY A 192 -18.42 -5.92 0.31
C GLY A 192 -17.13 -5.25 -0.17
N PRO A 193 -16.73 -5.49 -1.43
CA PRO A 193 -15.53 -4.90 -1.99
C PRO A 193 -15.67 -3.39 -2.19
N VAL A 194 -14.56 -2.68 -2.04
CA VAL A 194 -14.43 -1.29 -2.53
C VAL A 194 -13.94 -1.33 -3.98
N PHE A 195 -14.56 -0.54 -4.86
CA PHE A 195 -14.21 -0.49 -6.28
C PHE A 195 -13.45 0.79 -6.62
N TYR A 196 -12.39 0.64 -7.42
CA TYR A 196 -11.57 1.74 -7.93
C TYR A 196 -11.52 1.69 -9.46
N ASP A 197 -11.39 2.84 -10.11
CA ASP A 197 -11.01 2.91 -11.54
C ASP A 197 -9.51 3.19 -11.64
N ALA A 198 -8.76 2.23 -12.16
CA ALA A 198 -7.32 2.34 -12.40
C ALA A 198 -7.07 2.35 -13.91
N ASN A 199 -6.90 3.54 -14.48
CA ASN A 199 -6.70 3.73 -15.92
C ASN A 199 -7.79 3.03 -16.80
N GLY A 200 -9.07 3.21 -16.43
CA GLY A 200 -10.20 2.59 -17.13
C GLY A 200 -10.35 1.09 -16.89
N VAL A 201 -9.65 0.53 -15.89
CA VAL A 201 -9.84 -0.84 -15.38
C VAL A 201 -10.46 -0.77 -14.00
N THR A 202 -11.64 -1.37 -13.83
CA THR A 202 -12.27 -1.48 -12.50
C THR A 202 -11.55 -2.54 -11.66
N VAL A 203 -11.07 -2.15 -10.49
CA VAL A 203 -10.40 -3.01 -9.50
C VAL A 203 -11.29 -3.15 -8.27
N ALA A 204 -11.59 -4.38 -7.85
CA ALA A 204 -12.28 -4.67 -6.60
C ALA A 204 -11.25 -5.00 -5.50
N HIS A 205 -11.27 -4.25 -4.40
CA HIS A 205 -10.45 -4.47 -3.21
C HIS A 205 -11.27 -5.18 -2.14
N LEU A 206 -10.89 -6.43 -1.84
CA LEU A 206 -11.45 -7.22 -0.76
C LEU A 206 -10.45 -7.27 0.40
N SER A 207 -10.95 -7.15 1.62
CA SER A 207 -10.18 -7.32 2.85
C SER A 207 -11.01 -8.17 3.79
N VAL A 208 -10.40 -9.24 4.30
CA VAL A 208 -11.02 -10.22 5.19
C VAL A 208 -9.99 -10.64 6.24
N THR A 209 -10.44 -11.05 7.42
CA THR A 209 -9.59 -11.60 8.48
C THR A 209 -10.15 -12.94 8.99
N ASP A 210 -9.29 -13.84 9.47
CA ASP A 210 -9.66 -15.08 10.16
C ASP A 210 -9.45 -15.00 11.67
N LEU A 211 -8.98 -13.85 12.17
CA LEU A 211 -8.66 -13.61 13.57
C LEU A 211 -9.13 -12.23 14.04
N LEU A 212 -9.53 -12.15 15.31
CA LEU A 212 -9.70 -10.92 16.07
C LEU A 212 -9.03 -11.05 17.45
N ASN A 213 -8.43 -9.96 17.91
CA ASN A 213 -7.87 -9.87 19.26
C ASN A 213 -8.99 -9.52 20.23
N GLY A 214 -9.28 -10.43 21.17
CA GLY A 214 -10.28 -10.19 22.21
C GLY A 214 -11.75 -10.22 21.75
N ALA A 215 -12.01 -10.56 20.48
CA ALA A 215 -13.34 -10.74 19.91
C ALA A 215 -13.41 -12.03 19.06
N THR A 216 -14.61 -12.38 18.59
CA THR A 216 -14.84 -13.58 17.77
C THR A 216 -15.39 -13.22 16.40
N LEU A 217 -15.02 -14.00 15.40
CA LEU A 217 -15.65 -13.98 14.08
C LEU A 217 -16.73 -15.08 13.97
N PRO A 218 -17.80 -14.86 13.18
CA PRO A 218 -18.18 -13.58 12.59
C PRO A 218 -18.57 -12.59 13.70
N THR A 219 -18.42 -11.29 13.42
CA THR A 219 -18.85 -10.24 14.34
C THR A 219 -20.38 -10.21 14.45
N ASP A 220 -20.92 -9.57 15.50
CA ASP A 220 -22.34 -9.21 15.58
C ASP A 220 -22.46 -7.68 15.62
N PRO A 221 -22.90 -7.02 14.54
CA PRO A 221 -23.38 -7.61 13.28
C PRO A 221 -22.25 -8.15 12.38
N ALA A 222 -22.57 -9.11 11.51
CA ALA A 222 -21.58 -9.84 10.68
C ALA A 222 -20.89 -8.99 9.60
N TRP A 223 -21.49 -7.84 9.22
CA TRP A 223 -20.88 -6.93 8.26
C TRP A 223 -19.84 -5.99 8.85
N LEU A 224 -19.71 -5.94 10.20
CA LEU A 224 -18.81 -4.98 10.85
C LEU A 224 -17.35 -5.22 10.49
N VAL A 225 -16.91 -6.48 10.50
CA VAL A 225 -15.59 -6.91 10.04
C VAL A 225 -15.76 -8.17 9.18
N ALA A 226 -15.28 -8.13 7.95
CA ALA A 226 -15.41 -9.24 7.02
C ALA A 226 -14.52 -10.43 7.44
N SER A 227 -15.15 -11.60 7.57
CA SER A 227 -14.49 -12.87 7.91
C SER A 227 -14.00 -13.60 6.65
N LEU A 228 -12.84 -14.26 6.71
CA LEU A 228 -12.34 -15.12 5.62
C LEU A 228 -13.20 -16.36 5.43
N ASP A 229 -13.66 -16.95 6.53
CA ASP A 229 -14.58 -18.09 6.54
C ASP A 229 -16.03 -17.55 6.65
N PRO A 230 -16.84 -17.66 5.59
CA PRO A 230 -18.22 -17.16 5.55
C PRO A 230 -19.23 -18.07 6.27
#